data_AF-A0A1S2PLN3-F1
#
_entry.id   AF-A0A1S2PLN3-F1
#
_cell.length_a   1.000
_cell.length_b   1.000
_cell.length_c   1.000
_cell.angle_alpha   90.00
_cell.angle_beta   90.00
_cell.angle_gamma   90.00
#
_symmetry.space_group_name_H-M   'P 1'
#
loop_
_entity.id
_entity.type
_entity.pdbx_description
1 polymer ?
#
loop_
_entity_poly.entity_id
_entity_poly.type
_entity_poly.pdbx_seq_one_letter_code
_entity_poly.pdbx_strand_id
1 'polypeptide(L)'
;MTHGDVQRRKADLRLAAAVAEIEGLHTALLKTTTPGRRRPLRAELFRAAERLAVLAAVPGRERQGRGASRVRPRRSRRDRRKALAERGAAWLIARHGRDAG
;
A
#
# COMPACT_ATOMS: atom_id res chain seq x y z
N MET A 1 -8.47 -25.63 7.68
CA MET A 1 -8.05 -24.50 6.82
C MET A 1 -8.00 -25.00 5.39
N THR A 2 -8.64 -24.31 4.44
CA THR A 2 -8.67 -24.77 3.05
C THR A 2 -7.40 -24.32 2.30
N HIS A 3 -7.06 -24.99 1.20
CA HIS A 3 -5.91 -24.58 0.36
C HIS A 3 -6.03 -23.12 -0.10
N GLY A 4 -7.26 -22.64 -0.35
CA GLY A 4 -7.54 -21.24 -0.70
C GLY A 4 -7.18 -20.24 0.41
N ASP A 5 -7.39 -20.58 1.68
CA ASP A 5 -7.06 -19.70 2.81
C ASP A 5 -5.55 -19.51 2.95
N VAL A 6 -4.78 -20.57 2.72
CA VAL A 6 -3.31 -20.54 2.77
C VAL A 6 -2.77 -19.66 1.63
N GLN A 7 -3.29 -19.81 0.40
CA GLN A 7 -2.87 -18.98 -0.72
C GLN A 7 -3.22 -17.50 -0.51
N ARG A 8 -4.42 -17.20 0.04
CA ARG A 8 -4.82 -15.83 0.40
C ARG A 8 -3.90 -15.23 1.46
N ARG A 9 -3.61 -15.97 2.54
CA ARG A 9 -2.68 -15.53 3.59
C ARG A 9 -1.29 -15.23 3.02
N LYS A 10 -0.80 -16.09 2.12
CA LYS A 10 0.48 -15.92 1.44
C LYS A 10 0.50 -14.65 0.56
N ALA A 11 -0.57 -14.39 -0.19
CA ALA A 11 -0.72 -13.18 -0.99
C ALA A 11 -0.76 -11.91 -0.12
N ASP A 12 -1.52 -11.92 0.97
CA ASP A 12 -1.58 -10.82 1.91
C ASP A 12 -0.23 -10.52 2.58
N LEU A 13 0.55 -11.55 2.93
CA LEU A 13 1.89 -11.38 3.48
C LEU A 13 2.87 -10.77 2.45
N ARG A 14 2.80 -11.22 1.20
CA ARG A 14 3.61 -10.64 0.11
C ARG A 14 3.28 -9.17 -0.12
N LEU A 15 1.99 -8.83 -0.09
CA LEU A 15 1.54 -7.44 -0.21
C LEU A 15 2.05 -6.60 0.97
N ALA A 16 1.94 -7.10 2.20
CA ALA A 16 2.42 -6.40 3.39
C ALA A 16 3.94 -6.20 3.37
N ALA A 17 4.70 -7.19 2.90
CA ALA A 17 6.14 -7.09 2.75
C ALA A 17 6.53 -6.01 1.72
N ALA A 18 5.87 -5.98 0.56
CA ALA A 18 6.11 -4.98 -0.47
C ALA A 18 5.83 -3.55 0.03
N VAL A 19 4.77 -3.35 0.82
CA VAL A 19 4.48 -2.05 1.45
C VAL A 19 5.58 -1.67 2.45
N ALA A 20 6.02 -2.60 3.30
CA ALA A 20 7.09 -2.34 4.27
C ALA A 20 8.42 -1.98 3.58
N GLU A 21 8.74 -2.62 2.45
CA GLU A 21 9.90 -2.29 1.63
C GLU A 21 9.83 -0.85 1.10
N ILE A 22 8.69 -0.42 0.56
CA ILE A 22 8.48 0.96 0.08
C ILE A 22 8.62 1.97 1.22
N GLU A 23 8.03 1.70 2.40
CA GLU A 23 8.15 2.56 3.58
C GLU A 23 9.63 2.71 4.03
N GLY A 24 10.40 1.61 3.99
CA GLY A 24 11.83 1.61 4.29
C GLY A 24 12.64 2.45 3.29
N LEU A 25 12.43 2.22 1.99
CA LEU A 25 13.10 2.96 0.91
C LEU A 25 12.74 4.45 0.94
N HIS A 26 11.48 4.78 1.19
CA HIS A 26 11.05 6.17 1.33
C HIS A 26 11.73 6.84 2.53
N THR A 27 11.78 6.15 3.67
CA THR A 27 12.47 6.66 4.86
C THR A 27 13.97 6.86 4.60
N ALA A 28 14.63 5.92 3.93
CA ALA A 28 16.02 6.06 3.51
C ALA A 28 16.22 7.27 2.59
N LEU A 29 15.33 7.47 1.61
CA LEU A 29 15.36 8.62 0.71
C LEU A 29 15.19 9.96 1.44
N LEU A 30 14.30 10.02 2.45
CA LEU A 30 14.12 11.22 3.27
C LEU A 30 15.36 11.55 4.10
N LYS A 31 16.05 10.53 4.62
CA LYS A 31 17.26 10.69 5.44
C LYS A 31 18.54 10.89 4.62
N THR A 32 18.52 10.60 3.32
CA THR A 32 19.71 10.68 2.47
C THR A 32 19.94 12.10 1.97
N THR A 33 21.05 12.71 2.39
CA THR A 33 21.50 14.04 1.96
C THR A 33 22.41 14.01 0.73
N THR A 34 23.10 12.88 0.47
CA THR A 34 24.03 12.73 -0.67
C THR A 34 23.28 12.54 -1.99
N PRO A 35 23.44 13.43 -2.99
CA PRO A 35 22.74 13.34 -4.28
C PRO A 35 23.00 12.01 -5.02
N GLY A 36 24.24 11.52 -4.99
CA GLY A 36 24.64 10.28 -5.63
C GLY A 36 23.94 9.03 -5.10
N ARG A 37 23.48 9.03 -3.85
CA ARG A 37 22.72 7.92 -3.24
C ARG A 37 21.21 8.09 -3.40
N ARG A 38 20.71 9.31 -3.64
CA ARG A 38 19.28 9.57 -3.85
C ARG A 38 18.74 8.98 -5.16
N ARG A 39 19.53 9.03 -6.24
CA ARG A 39 19.10 8.52 -7.57
C ARG A 39 18.87 7.00 -7.56
N PRO A 40 19.79 6.15 -7.05
CA PRO A 40 19.54 4.71 -6.87
C PRO A 40 18.32 4.42 -6.00
N LEU A 41 18.17 5.09 -4.85
CA LEU A 41 17.02 4.89 -3.95
C LEU A 41 15.68 5.19 -4.63
N ARG A 42 15.61 6.22 -5.49
CA ARG A 42 14.40 6.51 -6.28
C ARG A 42 14.10 5.40 -7.29
N ALA A 43 15.12 4.85 -7.94
CA ALA A 43 14.95 3.75 -8.88
C ALA A 43 14.49 2.47 -8.19
N GLU A 44 15.03 2.16 -7.00
CA GLU A 44 14.58 1.04 -6.17
C GLU A 44 13.13 1.23 -5.72
N LEU A 45 12.76 2.43 -5.29
CA LEU A 45 11.40 2.77 -4.89
C LEU A 45 10.41 2.60 -6.05
N PHE A 46 10.79 3.03 -7.26
CA PHE A 46 9.98 2.83 -8.46
C PHE A 46 9.76 1.34 -8.76
N ARG A 47 10.83 0.54 -8.76
CA ARG A 47 10.74 -0.92 -8.95
C ARG A 47 9.89 -1.59 -7.88
N ALA A 48 9.98 -1.15 -6.63
CA ALA A 48 9.15 -1.67 -5.54
C ALA A 48 7.67 -1.32 -5.74
N ALA A 49 7.36 -0.12 -6.22
CA ALA A 49 6.00 0.28 -6.57
C ALA A 49 5.42 -0.54 -7.74
N GLU A 50 6.21 -0.81 -8.79
CA GLU A 50 5.80 -1.70 -9.89
C GLU A 50 5.47 -3.11 -9.39
N ARG A 51 6.33 -3.69 -8.54
CA ARG A 51 6.07 -5.00 -7.94
C ARG A 51 4.81 -4.98 -7.09
N LEU A 52 4.57 -3.92 -6.31
CA LEU A 52 3.35 -3.77 -5.53
C LEU A 52 2.11 -3.73 -6.43
N ALA A 53 2.15 -3.01 -7.55
CA ALA A 53 1.05 -2.94 -8.51
C ALA A 53 0.72 -4.33 -9.07
N VAL A 54 1.72 -5.11 -9.45
CA VAL A 54 1.54 -6.51 -9.90
C VAL A 54 0.91 -7.38 -8.81
N LEU A 55 1.37 -7.27 -7.56
CA LEU A 55 0.82 -8.01 -6.42
C LEU A 55 -0.62 -7.59 -6.08
N ALA A 56 -0.97 -6.32 -6.28
CA ALA A 56 -2.30 -5.79 -6.02
C ALA A 56 -3.31 -6.15 -7.11
N ALA A 57 -2.85 -6.38 -8.35
CA ALA A 57 -3.68 -6.73 -9.50
C ALA A 57 -4.23 -8.17 -9.49
N VAL A 58 -3.95 -8.97 -8.46
CA VAL A 58 -4.43 -10.36 -8.38
C VAL A 58 -5.98 -10.41 -8.38
N PRO A 59 -6.60 -11.04 -9.39
CA PRO A 59 -8.05 -11.10 -9.51
C PRO A 59 -8.67 -11.89 -8.35
N GLY A 60 -9.74 -11.37 -7.75
CA GLY A 60 -10.48 -12.04 -6.67
C GLY A 60 -10.69 -11.22 -5.40
N ARG A 61 -10.10 -10.02 -5.31
CA ARG A 61 -10.38 -9.06 -4.20
C ARG A 61 -11.68 -8.26 -4.38
N GLU A 62 -12.21 -8.19 -5.60
CA GLU A 62 -13.34 -7.32 -5.95
C GLU A 62 -14.73 -7.89 -5.57
N ARG A 63 -14.85 -9.20 -5.30
CA ARG A 63 -16.18 -9.83 -5.17
C ARG A 63 -16.81 -9.86 -3.77
N GLN A 64 -16.21 -9.24 -2.75
CA GLN A 64 -16.78 -9.26 -1.39
C GLN A 64 -16.93 -7.86 -0.72
N GLY A 65 -16.79 -6.78 -1.49
CA GLY A 65 -16.96 -5.41 -0.98
C GLY A 65 -18.40 -4.85 -1.06
N ARG A 66 -19.25 -5.40 -1.93
CA ARG A 66 -20.67 -5.01 -2.05
C ARG A 66 -21.53 -5.97 -1.22
N GLY A 67 -21.62 -5.75 0.09
CA GLY A 67 -22.55 -6.55 0.92
C GLY A 67 -22.30 -6.58 2.42
N ALA A 68 -21.20 -6.04 2.95
CA ALA A 68 -20.94 -6.05 4.39
C ALA A 68 -20.94 -4.64 4.99
N SER A 69 -22.08 -3.96 4.89
CA SER A 69 -22.42 -2.88 5.84
C SER A 69 -22.75 -3.54 7.19
N ARG A 70 -21.72 -3.88 7.96
CA ARG A 70 -21.83 -4.01 9.41
C ARG A 70 -20.66 -3.26 9.99
N VAL A 71 -20.98 -2.07 10.50
CA VAL A 71 -20.13 -1.21 11.32
C VAL A 71 -19.65 -2.04 12.52
N ARG A 72 -18.54 -2.74 12.36
CA ARG A 72 -17.83 -3.39 13.46
C ARG A 72 -16.98 -2.31 14.15
N PRO A 73 -16.92 -2.27 15.49
CA PRO A 73 -16.11 -1.28 16.18
C PRO A 73 -14.65 -1.43 15.74
N ARG A 74 -14.09 -0.34 15.21
CA ARG A 74 -12.74 -0.23 14.63
C ARG A 74 -11.66 -0.40 15.71
N ARG A 75 -11.45 -1.65 16.16
CA ARG A 75 -10.54 -1.95 17.28
C ARG A 75 -9.14 -2.40 16.82
N SER A 76 -8.95 -2.83 15.58
CA SER A 76 -7.63 -3.34 15.16
C SER A 76 -6.68 -2.22 14.71
N ARG A 77 -5.39 -2.39 15.04
CA ARG A 77 -4.31 -1.52 14.56
C ARG A 77 -4.27 -1.42 13.03
N ARG A 78 -4.70 -2.49 12.34
CA ARG A 78 -4.81 -2.57 10.88
C ARG A 78 -5.91 -1.65 10.34
N ASP A 79 -7.07 -1.60 10.98
CA ASP A 79 -8.17 -0.71 10.57
C ASP A 79 -7.81 0.76 10.77
N ARG A 80 -7.07 1.08 11.85
CA ARG A 80 -6.55 2.44 12.06
C ARG A 80 -5.53 2.83 10.99
N ARG A 81 -4.61 1.92 10.64
CA ARG A 81 -3.63 2.15 9.55
C ARG A 81 -4.32 2.34 8.20
N LYS A 82 -5.33 1.53 7.89
CA LYS A 82 -6.12 1.66 6.66
C LYS A 82 -6.85 3.00 6.60
N ALA A 83 -7.49 3.42 7.69
CA ALA A 83 -8.16 4.72 7.76
C ALA A 83 -7.19 5.91 7.59
N LEU A 84 -5.97 5.81 8.14
CA LEU A 84 -4.94 6.84 7.93
C LEU A 84 -4.46 6.88 6.48
N ALA A 85 -4.27 5.73 5.83
CA ALA A 85 -3.90 5.66 4.42
C ALA A 85 -4.99 6.23 3.50
N GLU A 86 -6.25 5.88 3.74
CA GLU A 86 -7.41 6.43 3.01
C GLU A 86 -7.49 7.96 3.16
N ARG A 87 -7.25 8.47 4.37
CA ARG A 87 -7.26 9.92 4.64
C ARG A 87 -6.08 10.64 3.98
N GLY A 88 -4.90 10.03 3.96
CA GLY A 88 -3.72 10.56 3.26
C GLY A 88 -3.90 10.61 1.74
N ALA A 89 -4.49 9.57 1.16
CA ALA A 89 -4.85 9.55 -0.27
C ALA A 89 -5.87 10.64 -0.61
N ALA A 90 -6.92 10.80 0.22
CA ALA A 90 -7.91 11.86 0.04
C ALA A 90 -7.28 13.26 0.13
N TRP A 91 -6.33 13.48 1.05
CA TRP A 91 -5.62 14.75 1.17
C TRP A 91 -4.72 15.05 -0.05
N LEU A 92 -4.00 14.04 -0.56
CA LEU A 92 -3.18 14.19 -1.78
C LEU A 92 -4.04 14.52 -3.01
N ILE A 93 -5.18 13.84 -3.16
CA ILE A 93 -6.14 14.10 -4.23
C ILE A 93 -6.74 15.51 -4.09
N ALA A 94 -7.13 15.93 -2.89
CA ALA A 94 -7.67 17.27 -2.67
C ALA A 94 -6.65 18.39 -2.89
N ARG A 95 -5.37 18.10 -2.66
CA ARG A 95 -4.26 19.06 -2.82
C ARG A 95 -3.74 19.16 -4.25
N HIS A 96 -3.67 18.04 -4.96
CA HIS A 96 -3.03 17.96 -6.29
C HIS A 96 -4.00 17.60 -7.42
N GLY A 97 -5.22 17.19 -7.11
CA GLY A 97 -6.26 16.90 -8.11
C GLY A 97 -6.92 18.14 -8.70
N ARG A 98 -6.54 19.35 -8.24
CA ARG A 98 -7.01 20.63 -8.81
C ARG A 98 -6.10 21.19 -9.91
N ASP A 99 -4.91 20.63 -10.10
CA ASP A 99 -3.93 21.08 -11.12
C ASP A 99 -4.03 20.27 -12.42
N ALA A 100 -5.06 19.43 -12.57
CA ALA A 100 -5.32 18.58 -13.74
C ALA A 100 -6.67 18.88 -14.41
N GLY A 101 -7.13 20.14 -14.32
CA GLY A 101 -8.30 20.66 -15.03
C GLY A 101 -7.91 21.87 -15.87
#